data_AF-A0A2H3GFG6-F1
#
_entry.id   AF-A0A2H3GFG6-F1
#
_cell.length_a   1.000
_cell.length_b   1.000
_cell.length_c   1.000
_cell.angle_alpha   90.00
_cell.angle_beta   90.00
_cell.angle_gamma   90.00
#
_symmetry.space_group_name_H-M   'P 1'
#
loop_
_entity.id
_entity.type
_entity.pdbx_description
1 polymer ?
#
loop_
_entity_poly.entity_id
_entity_poly.type
_entity_poly.pdbx_seq_one_letter_code
_entity_poly.pdbx_strand_id
1 'polypeptide(L)'
;MTSPHNPTVTYFVRPKRAEELKQPQFLYWLDKQELHEFKNYSHFTDPSSILSSSYDYILITIDAKCVQSEEGEELVKIIGQAARDKTTKVIIGSVFLGARDWILEKSGLPDNQVTSAGLGIVAYPGKTANLPVHPPADSDLVKKADVAYVDSMGNGFILEDYVPSISSSFSKLYNACEVSNCVIWSSTQCALNIFPLVAVFIGLELLGWPKIKDIDTESEVWSLTIAAAKEVQMLDVCGEAGTQTAQATSESTFVQMFAYLEEKLRPLDFQAFNQFHHGGKVVEQDRIHIERCISQGVAEGKPMSALKTLLQSINH
;
A
#
# COMPACT_ATOMS: atom_id res chain seq x y z
N MET A 1 16.13 -1.97 26.86
CA MET A 1 15.74 -3.35 27.22
C MET A 1 15.50 -4.09 25.91
N THR A 2 16.33 -5.07 25.57
CA THR A 2 16.20 -5.84 24.32
C THR A 2 15.09 -6.87 24.47
N SER A 3 14.01 -6.70 23.71
CA SER A 3 12.94 -7.70 23.60
C SER A 3 13.55 -9.05 23.15
N PRO A 4 13.16 -10.18 23.75
CA PRO A 4 13.81 -11.48 23.52
C PRO A 4 13.62 -12.07 22.10
N HIS A 5 12.89 -11.41 21.19
CA HIS A 5 12.66 -11.90 19.83
C HIS A 5 12.72 -10.77 18.79
N ASN A 6 13.90 -10.20 18.57
CA ASN A 6 14.08 -9.36 17.38
C ASN A 6 14.01 -10.27 16.13
N PRO A 7 13.10 -10.03 15.18
CA PRO A 7 13.02 -10.82 13.96
C PRO A 7 14.32 -10.67 13.16
N THR A 8 14.77 -11.75 12.54
CA THR A 8 15.85 -11.69 11.56
C THR A 8 15.27 -11.24 10.23
N VAL A 9 15.75 -10.10 9.72
CA VAL A 9 15.23 -9.49 8.48
C VAL A 9 16.21 -9.71 7.34
N THR A 10 15.69 -10.17 6.20
CA THR A 10 16.46 -10.30 4.96
C THR A 10 15.70 -9.61 3.83
N TYR A 11 16.35 -8.68 3.15
CA TYR A 11 15.78 -7.99 1.98
C TYR A 11 16.18 -8.68 0.68
N PHE A 12 15.19 -9.00 -0.15
CA PHE A 12 15.43 -9.20 -1.58
C PHE A 12 15.33 -7.85 -2.28
N VAL A 13 16.38 -7.43 -2.97
CA VAL A 13 16.39 -6.16 -3.71
C VAL A 13 16.99 -6.28 -5.09
N ARG A 14 16.65 -5.34 -5.97
CA ARG A 14 17.33 -5.20 -7.26
C ARG A 14 18.82 -4.90 -7.06
N PRO A 15 19.72 -5.40 -7.93
CA PRO A 15 21.17 -5.20 -7.80
C PRO A 15 21.61 -3.76 -7.54
N LYS A 16 20.94 -2.79 -8.18
CA LYS A 16 21.24 -1.35 -8.01
C LYS A 16 21.09 -0.86 -6.55
N ARG A 17 20.20 -1.45 -5.75
CA ARG A 17 19.92 -1.08 -4.35
C ARG A 17 20.86 -1.79 -3.36
N ALA A 18 21.56 -2.85 -3.77
CA ALA A 18 22.37 -3.65 -2.87
C ALA A 18 23.53 -2.87 -2.24
N GLU A 19 24.17 -1.98 -3.01
CA GLU A 19 25.27 -1.14 -2.51
C GLU A 19 24.81 -0.23 -1.35
N GLU A 20 23.60 0.32 -1.42
CA GLU A 20 23.04 1.18 -0.37
C GLU A 20 22.71 0.37 0.88
N LEU A 21 22.34 -0.91 0.73
CA LEU A 21 22.03 -1.82 1.83
C LEU A 21 23.27 -2.43 2.50
N LYS A 22 24.50 -2.19 1.99
CA LYS A 22 25.74 -2.58 2.68
C LYS A 22 26.03 -1.74 3.92
N GLN A 23 25.44 -0.55 4.01
CA GLN A 23 25.57 0.36 5.14
C GLN A 23 24.29 0.35 5.98
N PRO A 24 24.34 0.66 7.28
CA PRO A 24 23.14 0.91 8.07
C PRO A 24 22.19 1.90 7.39
N GLN A 25 20.88 1.64 7.47
CA GLN A 25 19.85 2.57 7.00
C GLN A 25 19.46 3.52 8.13
N PHE A 26 19.22 4.77 7.79
CA PHE A 26 18.71 5.76 8.74
C PHE A 26 17.21 5.98 8.52
N LEU A 27 16.41 5.71 9.55
CA LEU A 27 14.95 5.83 9.53
C LEU A 27 14.56 7.06 10.36
N TYR A 28 13.94 8.06 9.74
CA TYR A 28 13.48 9.27 10.44
C TYR A 28 11.99 9.23 10.72
N TRP A 29 11.65 9.14 12.01
CA TRP A 29 10.29 9.21 12.49
C TRP A 29 9.88 10.69 12.62
N LEU A 30 9.10 11.16 11.66
CA LEU A 30 8.76 12.57 11.48
C LEU A 30 8.03 13.16 12.70
N ASP A 31 7.00 12.48 13.23
CA ASP A 31 6.21 12.99 14.36
C ASP A 31 6.91 12.87 15.72
N LYS A 32 7.85 11.93 15.87
CA LYS A 32 8.69 11.80 17.08
C LYS A 32 9.98 12.61 17.01
N GLN A 33 10.37 13.06 15.81
CA GLN A 33 11.65 13.71 15.52
C GLN A 33 12.86 12.83 15.87
N GLU A 34 12.74 11.52 15.70
CA GLU A 34 13.78 10.56 16.05
C GLU A 34 14.42 9.95 14.79
N LEU A 35 15.75 9.98 14.73
CA LEU A 35 16.52 9.33 13.67
C LEU A 35 17.12 8.03 14.20
N HIS A 36 16.63 6.90 13.70
CA HIS A 36 17.05 5.57 14.11
C HIS A 36 18.02 4.97 13.11
N GLU A 37 19.10 4.37 13.62
CA GLU A 37 19.97 3.52 12.82
C GLU A 37 19.41 2.09 12.79
N PHE A 38 19.13 1.58 11.59
CA PHE A 38 18.75 0.19 11.36
C PHE A 38 19.87 -0.54 10.64
N LYS A 39 20.44 -1.57 11.29
CA LYS A 39 21.59 -2.34 10.77
C LYS A 39 21.46 -3.85 10.89
N ASN A 40 20.44 -4.32 11.60
CA ASN A 40 20.24 -5.75 11.86
C ASN A 40 19.41 -6.37 10.73
N TYR A 41 19.97 -6.39 9.53
CA TYR A 41 19.37 -7.05 8.38
C TYR A 41 20.46 -7.61 7.47
N SER A 42 20.06 -8.56 6.63
CA SER A 42 20.86 -9.01 5.50
C SER A 42 20.14 -8.71 4.19
N HIS A 43 20.80 -8.88 3.05
CA HIS A 43 20.15 -8.74 1.75
C HIS A 43 20.76 -9.67 0.71
N PHE A 44 19.98 -9.97 -0.32
CA PHE A 44 20.44 -10.67 -1.51
C PHE A 44 19.77 -10.11 -2.76
N THR A 45 20.39 -10.34 -3.91
CA THR A 45 19.92 -9.82 -5.22
C THR A 45 19.55 -10.91 -6.20
N ASP A 46 19.98 -12.16 -5.93
CA ASP A 46 19.59 -13.33 -6.71
C ASP A 46 18.35 -13.96 -6.08
N PRO A 47 17.18 -13.98 -6.77
CA PRO A 47 15.96 -14.54 -6.20
C PRO A 47 16.11 -16.01 -5.80
N SER A 48 16.96 -16.80 -6.49
CA SER A 48 17.17 -18.21 -6.13
C SER A 48 17.81 -18.40 -4.75
N SER A 49 18.43 -17.38 -4.17
CA SER A 49 18.95 -17.42 -2.79
C SER A 49 17.86 -17.65 -1.75
N ILE A 50 16.59 -17.39 -2.07
CA ILE A 50 15.47 -17.69 -1.16
C ILE A 50 15.28 -19.21 -0.96
N LEU A 51 15.69 -20.03 -1.91
CA LEU A 51 15.49 -21.49 -1.90
C LEU A 51 16.39 -22.20 -0.87
N SER A 52 17.55 -21.61 -0.56
CA SER A 52 18.53 -22.16 0.38
C SER A 52 18.24 -21.82 1.84
N SER A 53 17.17 -21.06 2.10
CA SER A 53 16.83 -20.53 3.42
C SER A 53 15.42 -20.93 3.85
N SER A 54 15.14 -20.79 5.14
CA SER A 54 13.81 -20.97 5.73
C SER A 54 13.34 -19.67 6.36
N TYR A 55 12.10 -19.27 6.03
CA TYR A 55 11.48 -18.06 6.56
C TYR A 55 10.15 -18.42 7.22
N ASP A 56 9.82 -17.76 8.33
CA ASP A 56 8.47 -17.85 8.90
C ASP A 56 7.47 -17.10 8.00
N TYR A 57 7.87 -15.92 7.53
CA TYR A 57 7.08 -15.05 6.66
C TYR A 57 7.90 -14.53 5.48
N ILE A 58 7.28 -14.45 4.31
CA ILE A 58 7.75 -13.72 3.14
C ILE A 58 6.76 -12.60 2.86
N LEU A 59 7.23 -11.35 2.86
CA LEU A 59 6.42 -10.17 2.57
C LEU A 59 6.75 -9.67 1.16
N ILE A 60 5.73 -9.57 0.30
CA ILE A 60 5.88 -9.03 -1.06
C ILE A 60 5.52 -7.54 -1.00
N THR A 61 6.50 -6.65 -1.12
CA THR A 61 6.32 -5.19 -0.97
C THR A 61 6.59 -4.40 -2.26
N ILE A 62 6.49 -5.06 -3.41
CA ILE A 62 6.62 -4.42 -4.73
C ILE A 62 5.23 -4.01 -5.24
N ASP A 63 5.15 -2.93 -6.02
CA ASP A 63 3.89 -2.43 -6.59
C ASP A 63 3.30 -3.41 -7.61
N ALA A 64 2.00 -3.25 -7.93
CA ALA A 64 1.26 -4.13 -8.83
C ALA A 64 1.89 -4.23 -10.22
N LYS A 65 2.42 -3.12 -10.77
CA LYS A 65 3.10 -3.14 -12.06
C LYS A 65 4.35 -4.02 -12.00
N CYS A 66 5.17 -3.83 -10.97
CA CYS A 66 6.39 -4.62 -10.78
C CYS A 66 6.12 -6.10 -10.52
N VAL A 67 5.14 -6.44 -9.68
CA VAL A 67 4.86 -7.86 -9.37
C VAL A 67 4.28 -8.61 -10.56
N GLN A 68 3.56 -7.91 -11.44
CA GLN A 68 2.96 -8.49 -12.65
C GLN A 68 3.87 -8.43 -13.89
N SER A 69 5.11 -7.94 -13.78
CA SER A 69 6.09 -8.04 -14.88
C SER A 69 6.57 -9.48 -15.06
N GLU A 70 7.27 -9.77 -16.15
CA GLU A 70 7.86 -11.09 -16.38
C GLU A 70 8.81 -11.49 -15.24
N GLU A 71 9.65 -10.57 -14.78
CA GLU A 71 10.56 -10.81 -13.66
C GLU A 71 9.82 -10.91 -12.31
N GLY A 72 8.75 -10.14 -12.14
CA GLY A 72 7.89 -10.21 -10.96
C GLY A 72 7.17 -11.55 -10.85
N GLU A 73 6.61 -12.05 -11.95
CA GLU A 73 5.97 -13.36 -12.01
C GLU A 73 6.97 -14.48 -11.75
N GLU A 74 8.17 -14.40 -12.31
CA GLU A 74 9.23 -15.38 -12.05
C GLU A 74 9.64 -15.38 -10.56
N LEU A 75 9.77 -14.20 -9.95
CA LEU A 75 10.00 -14.11 -8.50
C LEU A 75 8.88 -14.78 -7.69
N VAL A 76 7.62 -14.59 -8.08
CA VAL A 76 6.47 -15.22 -7.39
C VAL A 76 6.50 -16.74 -7.54
N LYS A 77 6.92 -17.28 -8.68
CA LYS A 77 7.13 -18.73 -8.87
C LYS A 77 8.23 -19.24 -7.95
N ILE A 78 9.36 -18.53 -7.84
CA ILE A 78 10.47 -18.88 -6.94
C ILE A 78 10.03 -18.83 -5.47
N ILE A 79 9.27 -17.81 -5.06
CA ILE A 79 8.66 -17.74 -3.71
C ILE A 79 7.77 -18.96 -3.48
N GLY A 80 6.96 -19.34 -4.47
CA GLY A 80 6.15 -20.54 -4.45
C GLY A 80 6.99 -21.80 -4.18
N GLN A 81 8.07 -22.00 -4.93
CA GLN A 81 9.00 -23.12 -4.73
C GLN A 81 9.65 -23.09 -3.33
N ALA A 82 9.95 -21.90 -2.82
CA ALA A 82 10.61 -21.74 -1.53
C ALA A 82 9.70 -22.04 -0.33
N ALA A 83 8.40 -21.75 -0.45
CA ALA A 83 7.42 -21.88 0.63
C ALA A 83 6.56 -23.15 0.54
N ARG A 84 6.44 -23.77 -0.65
CA ARG A 84 5.65 -24.99 -0.86
C ARG A 84 6.16 -26.13 0.02
N ASP A 85 5.20 -26.85 0.59
CA ASP A 85 5.42 -27.97 1.52
C ASP A 85 6.22 -27.58 2.79
N LYS A 86 6.34 -26.29 3.10
CA LYS A 86 6.95 -25.74 4.32
C LYS A 86 5.92 -25.00 5.17
N THR A 87 6.33 -24.54 6.35
CA THR A 87 5.49 -23.73 7.25
C THR A 87 5.45 -22.25 6.86
N THR A 88 6.31 -21.82 5.94
CA THR A 88 6.44 -20.43 5.49
C THR A 88 5.11 -19.86 5.01
N LYS A 89 4.82 -18.64 5.45
CA LYS A 89 3.61 -17.89 5.09
C LYS A 89 3.97 -16.73 4.18
N VAL A 90 3.11 -16.43 3.21
CA VAL A 90 3.29 -15.32 2.26
C VAL A 90 2.25 -14.24 2.54
N ILE A 91 2.71 -13.00 2.68
CA ILE A 91 1.89 -11.81 2.91
C ILE A 91 2.07 -10.86 1.73
N ILE A 92 0.98 -10.55 1.04
CA ILE A 92 0.98 -9.71 -0.17
C ILE A 92 0.75 -8.26 0.24
N GLY A 93 1.75 -7.40 0.03
CA GLY A 93 1.61 -5.94 0.19
C GLY A 93 1.36 -5.20 -1.14
N SER A 94 1.31 -5.91 -2.27
CA SER A 94 0.94 -5.33 -3.57
C SER A 94 -0.56 -5.05 -3.62
N VAL A 95 -0.96 -3.86 -4.06
CA VAL A 95 -2.37 -3.44 -4.07
C VAL A 95 -2.93 -3.47 -5.49
N PHE A 96 -3.78 -4.47 -5.76
CA PHE A 96 -4.63 -4.52 -6.95
C PHE A 96 -5.81 -5.49 -6.74
N LEU A 97 -6.88 -5.32 -7.50
CA LEU A 97 -8.04 -6.21 -7.42
C LEU A 97 -7.67 -7.63 -7.87
N GLY A 98 -7.92 -8.62 -7.00
CA GLY A 98 -7.57 -10.03 -7.25
C GLY A 98 -6.10 -10.38 -6.97
N ALA A 99 -5.38 -9.57 -6.20
CA ALA A 99 -3.97 -9.81 -5.90
C ALA A 99 -3.69 -11.19 -5.29
N ARG A 100 -4.52 -11.62 -4.33
CA ARG A 100 -4.36 -12.93 -3.68
C ARG A 100 -4.52 -14.08 -4.66
N ASP A 101 -5.59 -14.06 -5.46
CA ASP A 101 -5.86 -15.13 -6.43
C ASP A 101 -4.77 -15.21 -7.49
N TRP A 102 -4.29 -14.05 -7.97
CA TRP A 102 -3.18 -14.00 -8.91
C TRP A 102 -1.90 -14.59 -8.31
N ILE A 103 -1.56 -14.25 -7.06
CA ILE A 103 -0.38 -14.81 -6.38
C ILE A 103 -0.53 -16.32 -6.16
N LEU A 104 -1.72 -16.81 -5.78
CA LEU A 104 -1.97 -18.24 -5.64
C LEU A 104 -1.79 -18.98 -6.96
N GLU A 105 -2.34 -18.45 -8.06
CA GLU A 105 -2.21 -19.01 -9.40
C GLU A 105 -0.73 -19.11 -9.83
N LYS A 106 0.04 -18.02 -9.68
CA LYS A 106 1.42 -17.96 -10.17
C LYS A 106 2.41 -18.69 -9.29
N SER A 107 2.23 -18.67 -7.97
CA SER A 107 3.12 -19.36 -7.02
C SER A 107 2.81 -20.86 -6.90
N GLY A 108 1.57 -21.26 -7.18
CA GLY A 108 1.08 -22.62 -6.90
C GLY A 108 1.13 -22.96 -5.41
N LEU A 109 1.00 -21.96 -4.53
CA LEU A 109 0.85 -22.17 -3.09
C LEU A 109 -0.61 -22.50 -2.75
N PRO A 110 -0.85 -23.32 -1.71
CA PRO A 110 -2.18 -23.51 -1.16
C PRO A 110 -2.75 -22.20 -0.58
N ASP A 111 -4.06 -22.09 -0.63
CA ASP A 111 -4.85 -20.96 -0.11
C ASP A 111 -4.51 -20.60 1.35
N ASN A 112 -4.24 -21.60 2.19
CA ASN A 112 -3.93 -21.48 3.61
C ASN A 112 -2.49 -21.01 3.92
N GLN A 113 -1.69 -20.67 2.90
CA GLN A 113 -0.35 -20.11 3.04
C GLN A 113 -0.25 -18.64 2.64
N VAL A 114 -1.30 -18.07 2.04
CA VAL A 114 -1.22 -16.72 1.45
C VAL A 114 -2.34 -15.82 2.01
N THR A 115 -1.95 -14.66 2.52
CA THR A 115 -2.87 -13.56 2.86
C THR A 115 -2.39 -12.25 2.25
N SER A 116 -3.22 -11.21 2.37
CA SER A 116 -2.93 -9.85 1.88
C SER A 116 -2.78 -8.88 3.04
N ALA A 117 -2.12 -7.76 2.78
CA ALA A 117 -1.92 -6.68 3.72
C ALA A 117 -1.93 -5.30 3.06
N GLY A 118 -2.39 -4.31 3.81
CA GLY A 118 -2.19 -2.89 3.56
C GLY A 118 -1.16 -2.30 4.52
N LEU A 119 -0.50 -1.22 4.08
CA LEU A 119 0.41 -0.43 4.92
C LEU A 119 -0.31 0.83 5.39
N GLY A 120 -0.31 1.06 6.71
CA GLY A 120 -0.81 2.31 7.30
C GLY A 120 0.30 3.29 7.67
N ILE A 121 1.56 2.83 7.70
CA ILE A 121 2.73 3.71 7.83
C ILE A 121 2.95 4.43 6.50
N VAL A 122 3.03 5.76 6.55
CA VAL A 122 3.34 6.58 5.39
C VAL A 122 4.85 6.81 5.36
N ALA A 123 5.53 6.24 4.36
CA ALA A 123 6.99 6.25 4.27
C ALA A 123 7.49 6.64 2.87
N TYR A 124 8.60 7.38 2.81
CA TYR A 124 9.23 7.81 1.56
C TYR A 124 10.76 7.94 1.70
N PRO A 125 11.52 7.93 0.58
CA PRO A 125 12.97 8.12 0.62
C PRO A 125 13.35 9.55 1.01
N GLY A 126 13.81 9.77 2.25
CA GLY A 126 14.07 11.12 2.78
C GLY A 126 15.14 11.88 1.99
N LYS A 127 16.27 11.22 1.71
CA LYS A 127 17.42 11.76 0.95
C LYS A 127 17.08 12.22 -0.48
N THR A 128 16.09 11.62 -1.14
CA THR A 128 15.90 11.80 -2.59
C THR A 128 14.53 12.33 -2.99
N ALA A 129 13.49 12.20 -2.16
CA ALA A 129 12.15 12.63 -2.52
C ALA A 129 11.94 14.15 -2.43
N ASN A 130 12.74 14.85 -1.61
CA ASN A 130 12.66 16.32 -1.41
C ASN A 130 11.25 16.83 -1.07
N LEU A 131 10.47 16.06 -0.31
CA LEU A 131 9.11 16.44 0.09
C LEU A 131 9.14 17.51 1.19
N PRO A 132 8.19 18.46 1.17
CA PRO A 132 8.01 19.39 2.28
C PRO A 132 7.56 18.64 3.54
N VAL A 133 7.98 19.18 4.69
CA VAL A 133 7.52 18.75 6.01
C VAL A 133 7.16 19.98 6.83
N HIS A 134 6.22 19.82 7.75
CA HIS A 134 5.81 20.88 8.67
C HIS A 134 6.55 20.76 10.01
N PRO A 135 6.60 21.82 10.82
CA PRO A 135 7.01 21.68 12.21
C PRO A 135 6.14 20.62 12.93
N PRO A 136 6.73 19.80 13.82
CA PRO A 136 8.08 19.96 14.35
C PRO A 136 9.16 19.16 13.61
N ALA A 137 8.88 18.54 12.45
CA ALA A 137 9.91 17.79 11.72
C ALA A 137 11.06 18.69 11.25
N ASP A 138 12.27 18.18 11.35
CA ASP A 138 13.48 18.84 10.88
C ASP A 138 13.84 18.39 9.46
N SER A 139 13.73 19.32 8.51
CA SER A 139 14.07 19.08 7.11
C SER A 139 15.51 18.61 6.88
N ASP A 140 16.45 18.96 7.76
CA ASP A 140 17.84 18.52 7.67
C ASP A 140 18.03 17.08 8.18
N LEU A 141 17.17 16.61 9.09
CA LEU A 141 17.10 15.19 9.45
C LEU A 141 16.44 14.36 8.34
N VAL A 142 15.41 14.89 7.67
CA VAL A 142 14.81 14.24 6.48
C VAL A 142 15.88 13.96 5.41
N LYS A 143 16.73 14.94 5.10
CA LYS A 143 17.82 14.79 4.12
C LYS A 143 18.90 13.78 4.53
N LYS A 144 18.98 13.41 5.81
CA LYS A 144 19.91 12.38 6.31
C LYS A 144 19.29 10.98 6.31
N ALA A 145 17.97 10.87 6.17
CA ALA A 145 17.24 9.63 6.30
C ALA A 145 17.17 8.86 4.97
N ASP A 146 17.50 7.57 5.00
CA ASP A 146 17.21 6.66 3.90
C ASP A 146 15.70 6.48 3.72
N VAL A 147 14.96 6.50 4.83
CA VAL A 147 13.49 6.47 4.87
C VAL A 147 13.00 7.49 5.89
N ALA A 148 12.12 8.39 5.50
CA ALA A 148 11.34 9.23 6.41
C ALA A 148 9.91 8.68 6.49
N TYR A 149 9.31 8.66 7.68
CA TYR A 149 7.99 8.08 7.88
C TYR A 149 7.17 8.76 8.99
N VAL A 150 5.85 8.60 8.91
CA VAL A 150 4.89 8.91 9.98
C VAL A 150 4.10 7.66 10.33
N ASP A 151 3.91 7.44 11.62
CA ASP A 151 3.06 6.39 12.18
C ASP A 151 2.17 6.93 13.31
N SER A 152 1.25 7.82 12.94
CA SER A 152 0.36 8.52 13.88
C SER A 152 -1.09 8.05 13.82
N MET A 153 -1.44 7.20 12.84
CA MET A 153 -2.79 6.69 12.62
C MET A 153 -3.17 5.54 13.57
N GLY A 154 -2.19 4.98 14.27
CA GLY A 154 -2.39 3.90 15.25
C GLY A 154 -2.56 2.50 14.66
N ASN A 155 -2.59 2.38 13.33
CA ASN A 155 -2.65 1.09 12.61
C ASN A 155 -1.59 1.09 11.51
N GLY A 156 -0.32 0.85 11.85
CA GLY A 156 0.78 0.87 10.87
C GLY A 156 0.75 -0.29 9.87
N PHE A 157 0.03 -1.36 10.18
CA PHE A 157 -0.15 -2.51 9.30
C PHE A 157 -1.60 -3.03 9.36
N ILE A 158 -2.15 -3.44 8.22
CA ILE A 158 -3.50 -3.96 8.11
C ILE A 158 -3.41 -5.33 7.45
N LEU A 159 -3.74 -6.39 8.17
CA LEU A 159 -3.82 -7.75 7.61
C LEU A 159 -5.24 -8.11 7.22
N GLU A 160 -5.38 -8.77 6.08
CA GLU A 160 -6.64 -9.40 5.71
C GLU A 160 -6.82 -10.75 6.42
N ASP A 161 -8.06 -11.07 6.75
CA ASP A 161 -8.45 -12.27 7.51
C ASP A 161 -8.66 -13.53 6.66
N TYR A 162 -8.24 -13.53 5.39
CA TYR A 162 -8.31 -14.70 4.49
C TYR A 162 -7.82 -16.00 5.14
N VAL A 163 -6.75 -15.91 5.93
CA VAL A 163 -6.19 -17.05 6.67
C VAL A 163 -5.99 -16.66 8.13
N PRO A 164 -6.96 -16.96 9.03
CA PRO A 164 -6.93 -16.52 10.43
C PRO A 164 -5.66 -16.93 11.20
N SER A 165 -5.06 -18.07 10.86
CA SER A 165 -3.81 -18.52 11.49
C SER A 165 -2.62 -17.63 11.13
N ILE A 166 -2.55 -17.13 9.89
CA ILE A 166 -1.50 -16.18 9.46
C ILE A 166 -1.75 -14.82 10.10
N SER A 167 -2.97 -14.29 9.99
CA SER A 167 -3.29 -12.95 10.49
C SER A 167 -3.13 -12.86 12.01
N SER A 168 -3.54 -13.88 12.77
CA SER A 168 -3.36 -13.92 14.23
C SER A 168 -1.90 -14.06 14.65
N SER A 169 -1.12 -14.90 13.99
CA SER A 169 0.28 -15.11 14.36
C SER A 169 1.15 -13.91 14.00
N PHE A 170 0.98 -13.34 12.80
CA PHE A 170 1.76 -12.19 12.36
C PHE A 170 1.39 -10.91 13.10
N SER A 171 0.10 -10.65 13.37
CA SER A 171 -0.30 -9.47 14.17
C SER A 171 0.30 -9.51 15.57
N LYS A 172 0.34 -10.69 16.23
CA LYS A 172 1.02 -10.85 17.52
C LYS A 172 2.53 -10.55 17.43
N LEU A 173 3.19 -11.04 16.38
CA LEU A 173 4.61 -10.77 16.14
C LEU A 173 4.86 -9.27 15.91
N TYR A 174 4.06 -8.63 15.07
CA TYR A 174 4.17 -7.21 14.76
C TYR A 174 3.93 -6.35 16.01
N ASN A 175 2.86 -6.63 16.76
CA ASN A 175 2.44 -5.84 17.91
C ASN A 175 3.40 -5.98 19.10
N ALA A 176 4.22 -7.02 19.14
CA ALA A 176 5.27 -7.18 20.14
C ALA A 176 6.39 -6.15 20.04
N CYS A 177 6.47 -5.35 18.96
CA CYS A 177 7.45 -4.28 18.85
C CYS A 177 7.10 -3.05 19.71
N GLU A 178 5.84 -2.89 20.14
CA GLU A 178 5.33 -1.74 20.91
C GLU A 178 5.52 -0.35 20.25
N VAL A 179 6.04 -0.30 19.01
CA VAL A 179 6.22 0.94 18.23
C VAL A 179 4.99 1.24 17.40
N SER A 180 4.40 0.21 16.80
CA SER A 180 3.25 0.29 15.90
C SER A 180 2.27 -0.85 16.17
N ASN A 181 1.10 -0.77 15.56
CA ASN A 181 0.05 -1.78 15.70
C ASN A 181 -0.43 -2.30 14.34
N CYS A 182 -0.61 -3.62 14.29
CA CYS A 182 -1.22 -4.36 13.23
C CYS A 182 -2.66 -4.68 13.61
N VAL A 183 -3.59 -4.30 12.75
CA VAL A 183 -5.00 -4.68 12.84
C VAL A 183 -5.34 -5.75 11.82
N ILE A 184 -6.46 -6.44 12.05
CA ILE A 184 -7.00 -7.44 11.13
C ILE A 184 -8.34 -6.90 10.63
N TRP A 185 -8.47 -6.79 9.31
CA TRP A 185 -9.71 -6.41 8.63
C TRP A 185 -10.21 -7.58 7.79
N SER A 186 -11.52 -7.58 7.52
CA SER A 186 -12.03 -8.48 6.48
C SER A 186 -11.58 -8.02 5.11
N SER A 187 -11.48 -8.94 4.15
CA SER A 187 -11.14 -8.56 2.76
C SER A 187 -12.13 -7.56 2.18
N THR A 188 -13.41 -7.68 2.51
CA THR A 188 -14.46 -6.73 2.15
C THR A 188 -14.23 -5.35 2.76
N GLN A 189 -13.82 -5.29 4.03
CA GLN A 189 -13.48 -4.02 4.68
C GLN A 189 -12.25 -3.37 4.03
N CYS A 190 -11.21 -4.13 3.69
CA CYS A 190 -10.06 -3.62 2.94
C CYS A 190 -10.46 -3.07 1.57
N ALA A 191 -11.21 -3.84 0.78
CA ALA A 191 -11.67 -3.43 -0.54
C ALA A 191 -12.48 -2.13 -0.48
N LEU A 192 -13.43 -2.04 0.45
CA LEU A 192 -14.29 -0.87 0.64
C LEU A 192 -13.51 0.40 1.00
N ASN A 193 -12.47 0.29 1.83
CA ASN A 193 -11.74 1.46 2.33
C ASN A 193 -10.57 1.87 1.43
N ILE A 194 -9.98 0.94 0.66
CA ILE A 194 -8.76 1.18 -0.11
C ILE A 194 -9.07 1.44 -1.60
N PHE A 195 -9.89 0.59 -2.23
CA PHE A 195 -10.05 0.63 -3.69
C PHE A 195 -10.66 1.93 -4.23
N PRO A 196 -11.68 2.53 -3.57
CA PRO A 196 -12.25 3.79 -4.05
C PRO A 196 -11.24 4.95 -4.04
N LEU A 197 -10.21 4.90 -3.20
CA LEU A 197 -9.18 5.94 -3.14
C LEU A 197 -8.39 6.06 -4.43
N VAL A 198 -8.23 4.96 -5.17
CA VAL A 198 -7.50 4.97 -6.44
C VAL A 198 -8.20 5.85 -7.47
N ALA A 199 -9.54 5.83 -7.51
CA ALA A 199 -10.31 6.76 -8.34
C ALA A 199 -10.12 8.22 -7.88
N VAL A 200 -10.09 8.46 -6.57
CA VAL A 200 -9.86 9.80 -6.00
C VAL A 200 -8.47 10.34 -6.35
N PHE A 201 -7.42 9.51 -6.31
CA PHE A 201 -6.07 9.93 -6.71
C PHE A 201 -5.98 10.30 -8.19
N ILE A 202 -6.68 9.58 -9.07
CA ILE A 202 -6.80 9.95 -10.48
C ILE A 202 -7.53 11.30 -10.64
N GLY A 203 -8.59 11.52 -9.87
CA GLY A 203 -9.27 12.82 -9.84
C GLY A 203 -8.37 13.97 -9.40
N LEU A 204 -7.54 13.75 -8.37
CA LEU A 204 -6.56 14.73 -7.91
C LEU A 204 -5.48 15.00 -8.97
N GLU A 205 -5.01 13.98 -9.69
CA GLU A 205 -4.09 14.15 -10.83
C GLU A 205 -4.70 15.09 -11.89
N LEU A 206 -5.96 14.86 -12.29
CA LEU A 206 -6.67 15.72 -13.26
C LEU A 206 -6.83 17.17 -12.79
N LEU A 207 -6.97 17.38 -11.48
CA LEU A 207 -7.06 18.70 -10.87
C LEU A 207 -5.67 19.35 -10.65
N GLY A 208 -4.57 18.66 -10.97
CA GLY A 208 -3.21 19.16 -10.76
C GLY A 208 -2.77 19.15 -9.29
N TRP A 209 -3.29 18.21 -8.50
CA TRP A 209 -3.02 18.05 -7.07
C TRP A 209 -3.25 19.33 -6.25
N PRO A 210 -4.48 19.87 -6.19
CA PRO A 210 -4.77 21.04 -5.37
C PRO A 210 -4.59 20.71 -3.88
N LYS A 211 -4.43 21.74 -3.05
CA LYS A 211 -4.57 21.58 -1.59
C LYS A 211 -5.99 21.13 -1.28
N ILE A 212 -6.16 20.31 -0.25
CA ILE A 212 -7.46 19.72 0.09
C ILE A 212 -8.56 20.77 0.28
N LYS A 213 -8.24 21.87 0.98
CA LYS A 213 -9.16 22.99 1.21
C LYS A 213 -9.56 23.79 -0.04
N ASP A 214 -8.78 23.65 -1.12
CA ASP A 214 -8.95 24.40 -2.37
C ASP A 214 -9.64 23.52 -3.45
N ILE A 215 -10.03 22.28 -3.12
CA ILE A 215 -10.81 21.41 -4.01
C ILE A 215 -12.22 22.00 -4.18
N ASP A 216 -12.57 22.35 -5.41
CA ASP A 216 -13.92 22.76 -5.78
C ASP A 216 -14.83 21.52 -5.90
N THR A 217 -15.65 21.31 -4.88
CA THR A 217 -16.59 20.17 -4.81
C THR A 217 -17.73 20.25 -5.83
N GLU A 218 -17.94 21.40 -6.48
CA GLU A 218 -18.96 21.60 -7.51
C GLU A 218 -18.39 21.42 -8.93
N SER A 219 -17.07 21.25 -9.06
CA SER A 219 -16.43 21.07 -10.36
C SER A 219 -16.84 19.76 -11.04
N GLU A 220 -16.87 19.76 -12.38
CA GLU A 220 -17.21 18.58 -13.18
C GLU A 220 -16.22 17.43 -12.94
N VAL A 221 -14.93 17.74 -12.84
CA VAL A 221 -13.87 16.75 -12.60
C VAL A 221 -14.05 16.08 -11.23
N TRP A 222 -14.35 16.86 -10.19
CA TRP A 222 -14.58 16.30 -8.86
C TRP A 222 -15.87 15.48 -8.82
N SER A 223 -16.96 15.97 -9.42
CA SER A 223 -18.22 15.23 -9.53
C SER A 223 -18.02 13.87 -10.22
N LEU A 224 -17.25 13.83 -11.31
CA LEU A 224 -16.88 12.60 -12.01
C LEU A 224 -16.05 11.66 -11.12
N THR A 225 -15.09 12.21 -10.38
CA THR A 225 -14.24 11.48 -9.44
C THR A 225 -15.06 10.76 -8.37
N ILE A 226 -16.03 11.47 -7.79
CA ILE A 226 -16.92 10.93 -6.76
C ILE A 226 -17.84 9.85 -7.34
N ALA A 227 -18.39 10.07 -8.54
CA ALA A 227 -19.19 9.05 -9.23
C ALA A 227 -18.38 7.78 -9.51
N ALA A 228 -17.12 7.92 -9.96
CA ALA A 228 -16.22 6.80 -10.21
C ALA A 228 -15.86 6.04 -8.92
N ALA A 229 -15.57 6.74 -7.81
CA ALA A 229 -15.33 6.12 -6.51
C ALA A 229 -16.56 5.34 -6.02
N LYS A 230 -17.77 5.87 -6.23
CA LYS A 230 -19.03 5.18 -5.93
C LYS A 230 -19.22 3.91 -6.76
N GLU A 231 -18.88 3.94 -8.05
CA GLU A 231 -18.90 2.73 -8.88
C GLU A 231 -17.96 1.64 -8.33
N VAL A 232 -16.78 2.00 -7.84
CA VAL A 232 -15.86 1.05 -7.17
C VAL A 232 -16.45 0.53 -5.85
N GLN A 233 -17.06 1.39 -5.03
CA GLN A 233 -17.72 0.97 -3.79
C GLN A 233 -18.90 0.01 -4.04
N MET A 234 -19.55 0.10 -5.20
CA MET A 234 -20.65 -0.77 -5.59
C MET A 234 -20.21 -2.14 -6.13
N LEU A 235 -18.92 -2.41 -6.30
CA LEU A 235 -18.44 -3.74 -6.72
C LEU A 235 -18.76 -4.81 -5.66
N ASP A 236 -18.99 -6.06 -6.09
CA ASP A 236 -19.43 -7.12 -5.18
C ASP A 236 -18.39 -7.45 -4.11
N VAL A 237 -17.10 -7.23 -4.41
CA VAL A 237 -15.98 -7.38 -3.45
C VAL A 237 -16.13 -6.46 -2.22
N CYS A 238 -16.83 -5.32 -2.37
CA CYS A 238 -17.13 -4.37 -1.29
C CYS A 238 -18.39 -4.75 -0.48
N GLY A 239 -19.12 -5.77 -0.92
CA GLY A 239 -20.31 -6.30 -0.25
C GLY A 239 -21.47 -5.31 -0.10
N GLU A 240 -22.47 -5.68 0.70
CA GLU A 240 -23.65 -4.82 0.96
C GLU A 240 -23.27 -3.49 1.62
N ALA A 241 -22.25 -3.52 2.49
CA ALA A 241 -21.70 -2.31 3.11
C ALA A 241 -21.22 -1.32 2.05
N GLY A 242 -20.55 -1.79 0.99
CA GLY A 242 -20.13 -0.94 -0.12
C GLY A 242 -21.28 -0.27 -0.85
N THR A 243 -22.40 -0.96 -1.05
CA THR A 243 -23.60 -0.35 -1.65
C THR A 243 -24.17 0.75 -0.75
N GLN A 244 -24.25 0.53 0.56
CA GLN A 244 -24.71 1.53 1.51
C GLN A 244 -23.77 2.73 1.57
N THR A 245 -22.46 2.49 1.61
CA THR A 245 -21.44 3.55 1.59
C THR A 245 -21.48 4.34 0.29
N ALA A 246 -21.69 3.71 -0.86
CA ALA A 246 -21.84 4.41 -2.14
C ALA A 246 -23.03 5.37 -2.13
N GLN A 247 -24.16 4.97 -1.52
CA GLN A 247 -25.33 5.84 -1.38
C GLN A 247 -25.06 7.03 -0.46
N ALA A 248 -24.30 6.82 0.62
CA ALA A 248 -23.94 7.87 1.58
C ALA A 248 -22.79 8.78 1.11
N THR A 249 -21.99 8.33 0.14
CA THR A 249 -20.85 9.09 -0.39
C THR A 249 -21.36 10.28 -1.18
N SER A 250 -20.93 11.47 -0.74
CA SER A 250 -21.19 12.77 -1.34
C SER A 250 -19.88 13.42 -1.80
N GLU A 251 -20.01 14.56 -2.45
CA GLU A 251 -18.94 15.40 -2.99
C GLU A 251 -18.00 15.87 -1.89
N SER A 252 -18.48 15.97 -0.65
CA SER A 252 -17.67 16.37 0.51
C SER A 252 -16.94 15.21 1.21
N THR A 253 -17.35 13.95 0.98
CA THR A 253 -16.90 12.79 1.77
C THR A 253 -15.38 12.63 1.74
N PHE A 254 -14.76 12.63 0.56
CA PHE A 254 -13.32 12.44 0.42
C PHE A 254 -12.52 13.70 0.81
N VAL A 255 -13.07 14.90 0.62
CA VAL A 255 -12.44 16.15 1.10
C VAL A 255 -12.34 16.15 2.62
N GLN A 256 -13.42 15.79 3.32
CA GLN A 256 -13.43 15.71 4.79
C GLN A 256 -12.48 14.64 5.30
N MET A 257 -12.47 13.47 4.66
CA MET A 257 -11.55 12.39 5.00
C MET A 257 -10.08 12.80 4.80
N PHE A 258 -9.76 13.44 3.67
CA PHE A 258 -8.38 13.90 3.41
C PHE A 258 -7.97 15.07 4.30
N ALA A 259 -8.89 15.95 4.70
CA ALA A 259 -8.60 16.99 5.70
C ALA A 259 -8.26 16.36 7.07
N TYR A 260 -9.00 15.32 7.47
CA TYR A 260 -8.68 14.56 8.67
C TYR A 260 -7.31 13.87 8.58
N LEU A 261 -6.99 13.25 7.44
CA LEU A 261 -5.68 12.61 7.22
C LEU A 261 -4.54 13.64 7.20
N GLU A 262 -4.71 14.79 6.57
CA GLU A 262 -3.74 15.88 6.56
C GLU A 262 -3.42 16.38 7.98
N GLU A 263 -4.43 16.46 8.85
CA GLU A 263 -4.23 16.81 10.26
C GLU A 263 -3.48 15.68 11.01
N LYS A 264 -3.94 14.44 10.87
CA LYS A 264 -3.39 13.30 11.61
C LYS A 264 -1.97 12.93 11.21
N LEU A 265 -1.63 13.09 9.94
CA LEU A 265 -0.33 12.70 9.41
C LEU A 265 0.71 13.81 9.57
N ARG A 266 0.38 14.96 10.17
CA ARG A 266 1.42 15.95 10.52
C ARG A 266 2.52 15.28 11.37
N PRO A 267 3.79 15.61 11.12
CA PRO A 267 4.29 16.71 10.29
C PRO A 267 4.49 16.41 8.79
N LEU A 268 4.05 15.27 8.27
CA LEU A 268 4.03 15.02 6.83
C LEU A 268 3.14 16.04 6.11
N ASP A 269 3.59 16.54 4.96
CA ASP A 269 2.70 17.17 3.99
C ASP A 269 1.96 16.08 3.20
N PHE A 270 0.73 15.78 3.59
CA PHE A 270 -0.06 14.68 3.04
C PHE A 270 -0.34 14.85 1.54
N GLN A 271 -0.61 16.08 1.10
CA GLN A 271 -0.90 16.37 -0.31
C GLN A 271 0.36 16.18 -1.16
N ALA A 272 1.51 16.73 -0.74
CA ALA A 272 2.77 16.53 -1.44
C ALA A 272 3.21 15.06 -1.45
N PHE A 273 2.98 14.32 -0.36
CA PHE A 273 3.24 12.88 -0.31
C PHE A 273 2.42 12.12 -1.35
N ASN A 274 1.10 12.34 -1.42
CA ASN A 274 0.25 11.62 -2.37
C ASN A 274 0.57 12.02 -3.81
N GLN A 275 0.89 13.28 -4.08
CA GLN A 275 1.36 13.70 -5.40
C GLN A 275 2.63 12.94 -5.82
N PHE A 276 3.62 12.84 -4.93
CA PHE A 276 4.83 12.05 -5.19
C PHE A 276 4.54 10.56 -5.37
N HIS A 277 3.68 10.00 -4.51
CA HIS A 277 3.38 8.58 -4.49
C HIS A 277 2.50 8.17 -5.67
N HIS A 278 1.27 8.70 -5.74
CA HIS A 278 0.24 8.33 -6.70
C HIS A 278 0.33 9.09 -8.02
N GLY A 279 0.80 10.35 -8.01
CA GLY A 279 1.08 11.11 -9.24
C GLY A 279 2.43 10.75 -9.90
N GLY A 280 3.24 9.90 -9.25
CA GLY A 280 4.56 9.51 -9.72
C GLY A 280 4.84 8.03 -9.56
N LYS A 281 5.23 7.62 -8.35
CA LYS A 281 5.78 6.28 -8.06
C LYS A 281 4.86 5.12 -8.45
N VAL A 282 3.55 5.21 -8.16
CA VAL A 282 2.60 4.11 -8.32
C VAL A 282 1.48 4.40 -9.32
N VAL A 283 1.61 5.46 -10.13
CA VAL A 283 0.58 5.88 -11.10
C VAL A 283 0.14 4.76 -12.05
N GLU A 284 1.07 3.90 -12.46
CA GLU A 284 0.77 2.76 -13.33
C GLU A 284 0.06 1.62 -12.59
N GLN A 285 0.37 1.39 -11.31
CA GLN A 285 -0.40 0.48 -10.47
C GLN A 285 -1.85 0.98 -10.33
N ASP A 286 -2.03 2.28 -10.11
CA ASP A 286 -3.35 2.88 -9.95
C ASP A 286 -4.21 2.70 -11.22
N ARG A 287 -3.60 2.89 -12.40
CA ARG A 287 -4.24 2.62 -13.70
C ARG A 287 -4.63 1.14 -13.87
N ILE A 288 -3.70 0.21 -13.61
CA ILE A 288 -3.97 -1.24 -13.66
C ILE A 288 -5.11 -1.63 -12.71
N HIS A 289 -5.14 -1.03 -11.51
CA HIS A 289 -6.20 -1.28 -10.54
C HIS A 289 -7.56 -0.82 -11.07
N ILE A 290 -7.65 0.39 -11.64
CA ILE A 290 -8.90 0.89 -12.22
C ILE A 290 -9.36 0.04 -13.41
N GLU A 291 -8.46 -0.38 -14.29
CA GLU A 291 -8.79 -1.27 -15.40
C GLU A 291 -9.41 -2.58 -14.90
N ARG A 292 -8.85 -3.17 -13.84
CA ARG A 292 -9.40 -4.37 -13.20
C ARG A 292 -10.77 -4.11 -12.57
N CYS A 293 -10.96 -2.98 -11.88
CA CYS A 293 -12.28 -2.59 -11.34
C CYS A 293 -13.32 -2.44 -12.45
N ILE A 294 -12.95 -1.83 -13.59
CA ILE A 294 -13.82 -1.71 -14.77
C ILE A 294 -14.20 -3.10 -15.30
N SER A 295 -13.22 -3.98 -15.51
CA SER A 295 -13.46 -5.35 -16.00
C SER A 295 -14.36 -6.15 -15.05
N GLN A 296 -14.10 -6.06 -13.74
CA GLN A 296 -14.89 -6.72 -12.72
C GLN A 296 -16.34 -6.20 -12.72
N GLY A 297 -16.53 -4.87 -12.70
CA GLY A 297 -17.86 -4.30 -12.72
C GLY A 297 -18.67 -4.73 -13.96
N VAL A 298 -18.04 -4.76 -15.14
CA VAL A 298 -18.68 -5.27 -16.36
C VAL A 298 -19.08 -6.74 -16.24
N ALA A 299 -18.23 -7.58 -15.65
CA ALA A 299 -18.54 -8.98 -15.39
C ALA A 299 -19.71 -9.15 -14.39
N GLU A 300 -19.84 -8.23 -13.43
CA GLU A 300 -20.95 -8.15 -12.48
C GLU A 300 -22.22 -7.49 -13.08
N GLY A 301 -22.21 -7.13 -14.37
CA GLY A 301 -23.34 -6.47 -15.03
C GLY A 301 -23.48 -4.97 -14.72
N LYS A 302 -22.44 -4.35 -14.17
CA LYS A 302 -22.37 -2.91 -13.84
C LYS A 302 -21.66 -2.16 -14.99
N PRO A 303 -22.17 -0.99 -15.42
CA PRO A 303 -21.65 -0.31 -16.61
C PRO A 303 -20.25 0.31 -16.41
N MET A 304 -19.92 0.74 -15.18
CA MET A 304 -18.65 1.41 -14.83
C MET A 304 -18.38 2.66 -15.68
N SER A 305 -19.42 3.45 -15.98
CA SER A 305 -19.35 4.55 -16.95
C SER A 305 -18.54 5.74 -16.43
N ALA A 306 -18.69 6.10 -15.16
CA ALA A 306 -17.92 7.20 -14.57
C ALA A 306 -16.45 6.82 -14.47
N LEU A 307 -16.15 5.60 -14.03
CA LEU A 307 -14.79 5.11 -13.88
C LEU A 307 -14.06 4.98 -15.23
N LYS A 308 -14.75 4.50 -16.28
CA LYS A 308 -14.22 4.49 -17.65
C LYS A 308 -13.91 5.90 -18.14
N THR A 309 -14.83 6.84 -17.96
CA THR A 309 -14.64 8.24 -18.38
C THR A 309 -13.46 8.86 -17.63
N LEU A 310 -13.37 8.66 -16.32
CA LEU A 310 -12.29 9.18 -15.49
C LEU A 310 -10.91 8.66 -15.95
N LEU A 311 -10.80 7.35 -16.24
CA LEU A 311 -9.56 6.75 -16.76
C LEU A 311 -9.19 7.30 -18.14
N GLN A 312 -10.17 7.58 -19.00
CA GLN A 312 -9.92 8.18 -20.32
C GLN A 312 -9.41 9.61 -20.23
N SER A 313 -9.90 10.38 -19.25
CA SER A 313 -9.49 11.78 -19.06
C SER A 313 -8.00 11.96 -18.73
N ILE A 314 -7.33 10.96 -18.15
CA ILE A 314 -5.88 11.00 -17.84
C ILE A 314 -4.98 10.44 -18.96
N ASN A 315 -5.55 10.06 -20.10
CA ASN A 315 -4.81 9.57 -21.29
C ASN A 315 -4.75 10.62 -22.41
N HIS A 316 -5.28 11.81 -22.18
CA HIS A 316 -5.28 12.98 -23.07
C HIS A 316 -4.43 14.09 -22.47
#